data_AF-A0A6L8MTN2-F1
#
_entry.id   AF-A0A6L8MTN2-F1
#
_cell.length_a   1.000
_cell.length_b   1.000
_cell.length_c   1.000
_cell.angle_alpha   90.00
_cell.angle_beta   90.00
_cell.angle_gamma   90.00
#
_symmetry.space_group_name_H-M   'P 1'
#
loop_
_entity.id
_entity.type
_entity.pdbx_description
1 polymer ?
#
loop_
_entity_poly.entity_id
_entity_poly.type
_entity_poly.pdbx_seq_one_letter_code
_entity_poly.pdbx_strand_id
1 'polypeptide(L)'
;MRIPLILAALLTLTACGTAPRLDRQFGHSLRQLQAQQTLNPRAVDNRSPVNGLDPQAAAAAYQNYQQALSTKDEQSATFGIGAGKNR
;
A
#
# COMPACT_ATOMS: atom_id res chain seq x y z
N MET A 1 -19.15 -6.10 33.06
CA MET A 1 -19.16 -6.80 31.74
C MET A 1 -20.36 -6.48 30.84
N ARG A 2 -21.48 -5.94 31.36
CA ARG A 2 -22.70 -5.67 30.54
C ARG A 2 -22.60 -4.42 29.67
N ILE A 3 -22.00 -3.35 30.20
CA ILE A 3 -21.81 -2.07 29.49
C ILE A 3 -20.99 -2.22 28.19
N PRO A 4 -19.82 -2.88 28.15
CA PRO A 4 -19.07 -3.03 26.89
C PRO A 4 -19.83 -3.90 25.88
N LEU A 5 -20.65 -4.85 26.34
CA LEU A 5 -21.44 -5.72 25.47
C LEU A 5 -22.63 -4.96 24.84
N ILE A 6 -23.27 -4.09 25.61
CA ILE A 6 -24.31 -3.17 25.10
C ILE A 6 -23.71 -2.16 24.12
N LEU A 7 -22.53 -1.62 24.42
CA LEU A 7 -21.83 -0.70 23.51
C LEU A 7 -21.46 -1.39 22.21
N ALA A 8 -20.88 -2.59 22.26
CA ALA A 8 -20.56 -3.39 21.08
C ALA A 8 -21.81 -3.68 20.22
N ALA A 9 -22.95 -4.02 20.85
CA ALA A 9 -24.21 -4.25 20.16
C ALA A 9 -24.78 -2.99 19.49
N LEU A 10 -24.60 -1.81 20.10
CA LEU A 10 -24.99 -0.54 19.50
C LEU A 10 -24.13 -0.19 18.28
N LEU A 11 -22.81 -0.44 18.34
CA LEU A 11 -21.91 -0.19 17.20
C LEU A 11 -22.19 -1.11 16.00
N THR A 12 -22.57 -2.37 16.22
CA THR A 12 -22.91 -3.28 15.12
C THR A 12 -24.24 -2.92 14.45
N LEU A 13 -25.21 -2.38 15.20
CA LEU A 13 -26.48 -1.91 14.65
C LEU A 13 -26.32 -0.66 13.76
N THR A 14 -25.44 0.28 14.13
CA THR A 14 -25.18 1.47 13.31
C THR A 14 -24.44 1.14 12.02
N ALA A 15 -23.66 0.05 11.98
CA ALA A 15 -22.98 -0.40 10.77
C ALA A 15 -23.96 -0.82 9.66
N CYS A 16 -25.07 -1.49 10.01
CA CYS A 16 -26.06 -1.94 9.02
C CYS A 16 -26.91 -0.78 8.46
N GLY A 17 -27.24 0.22 9.28
CA GLY A 17 -28.02 1.39 8.84
C GLY A 17 -27.23 2.44 8.05
N THR A 18 -25.91 2.46 8.19
CA THR A 18 -25.03 3.43 7.49
C THR A 18 -24.52 2.92 6.14
N ALA A 19 -24.53 1.61 5.91
CA ALA A 19 -24.15 0.97 4.65
C ALA A 19 -24.76 1.64 3.40
N PRO A 20 -26.09 1.85 3.26
CA PRO A 20 -26.67 2.43 2.05
C PRO A 20 -26.28 3.90 1.81
N ARG A 21 -25.77 4.62 2.82
CA ARG A 21 -25.21 5.97 2.65
C ARG A 21 -23.74 5.90 2.22
N LEU A 22 -22.97 5.00 2.82
CA LEU A 22 -21.58 4.75 2.48
C LEU A 22 -21.44 4.23 1.04
N ASP A 23 -22.27 3.26 0.67
CA ASP A 23 -22.25 2.61 -0.65
C ASP A 23 -22.53 3.60 -1.79
N ARG A 24 -23.41 4.57 -1.57
CA ARG A 24 -23.69 5.65 -2.55
C ARG A 24 -22.45 6.50 -2.86
N GLN A 25 -21.57 6.69 -1.89
CA GLN A 25 -20.37 7.52 -2.02
C GLN A 25 -19.10 6.71 -2.27
N PHE A 26 -19.15 5.39 -2.15
CA PHE A 26 -17.99 4.51 -2.26
C PHE A 26 -17.23 4.67 -3.59
N GLY A 27 -17.95 4.77 -4.70
CA GLY A 27 -17.31 5.02 -6.01
C GLY A 27 -16.60 6.38 -6.11
N HIS A 28 -17.04 7.39 -5.34
CA HIS A 28 -16.37 8.69 -5.29
C HIS A 28 -15.11 8.65 -4.42
N SER A 29 -15.15 8.01 -3.25
CA SER A 29 -13.98 7.87 -2.38
C SER A 29 -12.87 7.07 -3.04
N LEU A 30 -13.20 5.99 -3.78
CA LEU A 30 -12.21 5.22 -4.55
C LEU A 30 -11.55 6.05 -5.65
N ARG A 31 -12.33 6.79 -6.44
CA ARG A 31 -11.77 7.66 -7.49
C ARG A 31 -10.88 8.76 -6.91
N GLN A 32 -11.26 9.33 -5.77
CA GLN A 32 -10.45 10.32 -5.07
C GLN A 32 -9.13 9.70 -4.56
N LEU A 33 -9.19 8.53 -3.93
CA LEU A 33 -8.01 7.82 -3.47
C LEU A 33 -7.07 7.47 -4.63
N GLN A 34 -7.63 6.95 -5.73
CA GLN A 34 -6.88 6.65 -6.94
C GLN A 34 -6.19 7.91 -7.50
N ALA A 35 -6.89 9.05 -7.56
CA ALA A 35 -6.29 10.30 -8.02
C ALA A 35 -5.14 10.77 -7.11
N GLN A 36 -5.23 10.55 -5.79
CA GLN A 36 -4.17 10.85 -4.84
C GLN A 36 -2.99 9.88 -4.92
N GLN A 37 -3.23 8.62 -5.27
CA GLN A 37 -2.20 7.58 -5.40
C GLN A 37 -1.55 7.56 -6.79
N THR A 38 -2.16 8.18 -7.79
CA THR A 38 -1.63 8.22 -9.16
C THR A 38 -0.56 9.29 -9.25
N LEU A 39 0.71 8.87 -9.33
CA LEU A 39 1.87 9.78 -9.40
C LEU A 39 1.81 10.74 -10.61
N ASN A 40 1.36 10.26 -11.77
CA ASN A 40 1.24 11.07 -12.98
C ASN A 40 -0.03 10.70 -13.77
N PRO A 41 -1.16 11.39 -13.54
CA PRO A 41 -2.42 11.12 -14.25
C PRO A 41 -2.36 11.39 -15.76
N ARG A 42 -1.40 12.22 -16.21
CA ARG A 42 -1.24 12.58 -17.63
C ARG A 42 -0.19 11.74 -18.35
N ALA A 43 0.29 10.66 -17.74
CA ALA A 43 1.30 9.80 -18.34
C ALA A 43 0.87 9.23 -19.70
N VAL A 44 -0.44 9.02 -19.92
CA VAL A 44 -1.00 8.55 -21.20
C VAL A 44 -0.79 9.53 -22.36
N ASP A 45 -0.71 10.83 -22.06
CA ASP A 45 -0.49 11.88 -23.07
C ASP A 45 0.99 12.00 -23.45
N ASN A 46 1.90 11.37 -22.68
CA ASN A 46 3.33 11.47 -22.92
C ASN A 46 3.76 10.62 -24.12
N ARG A 47 4.08 11.29 -25.23
CA ARG A 47 4.61 10.67 -26.46
C ARG A 47 6.14 10.63 -26.51
N SER A 48 6.81 11.16 -25.49
CA SER A 48 8.27 11.14 -25.44
C SER A 48 8.73 9.67 -25.47
N PRO A 49 9.77 9.34 -26.26
CA PRO A 49 10.37 8.03 -26.18
C PRO A 49 10.83 7.81 -24.72
N VAL A 50 10.55 6.62 -24.18
CA VAL A 50 11.07 6.26 -22.87
C VAL A 50 12.58 6.22 -23.02
N ASN A 51 13.29 7.12 -22.34
CA ASN A 51 14.72 6.98 -22.12
C ASN A 51 14.87 5.73 -21.27
N GLY A 52 15.16 4.59 -21.92
CA GLY A 52 15.34 3.31 -21.25
C GLY A 52 16.51 3.37 -20.26
N LEU A 53 16.69 2.28 -19.52
CA LEU A 53 17.89 2.12 -18.70
C LEU A 53 19.12 2.05 -19.62
N ASP A 54 20.20 2.71 -19.20
CA ASP A 54 21.52 2.52 -19.81
C ASP A 54 21.86 1.01 -19.82
N PRO A 55 22.36 0.45 -20.93
CA PRO A 55 22.47 -1.00 -21.07
C PRO A 55 23.44 -1.61 -20.04
N GLN A 56 24.49 -0.89 -19.65
CA GLN A 56 25.43 -1.33 -18.62
C GLN A 56 24.75 -1.32 -17.25
N ALA A 57 24.02 -0.25 -16.92
CA ALA A 57 23.24 -0.17 -15.69
C ALA A 57 22.17 -1.27 -15.60
N ALA A 58 21.48 -1.56 -16.71
CA ALA A 58 20.47 -2.63 -16.78
C ALA A 58 21.09 -4.02 -16.54
N ALA A 59 22.23 -4.30 -17.19
CA ALA A 59 22.96 -5.56 -17.01
C ALA A 59 23.44 -5.72 -15.57
N ALA A 60 24.04 -4.68 -14.98
CA ALA A 60 24.50 -4.71 -13.60
C ALA A 60 23.35 -4.92 -12.60
N ALA A 61 22.21 -4.25 -12.79
CA ALA A 61 21.02 -4.45 -11.96
C ALA A 61 20.52 -5.90 -12.01
N TYR A 62 20.49 -6.49 -13.20
CA TYR A 62 20.08 -7.89 -13.39
C TYR A 62 21.07 -8.89 -12.77
N GLN A 63 22.37 -8.64 -12.89
CA GLN A 63 23.41 -9.45 -12.26
C GLN A 63 23.33 -9.38 -10.74
N ASN A 64 23.22 -8.18 -10.17
CA ASN A 64 23.08 -7.98 -8.73
C ASN A 64 21.83 -8.68 -8.18
N TYR A 65 20.72 -8.62 -8.90
CA TYR A 65 19.48 -9.33 -8.54
C TYR A 65 19.70 -10.85 -8.49
N GLN A 66 20.32 -11.43 -9.52
CA GLN A 66 20.63 -12.87 -9.55
C GLN A 66 21.62 -13.27 -8.44
N GLN A 67 22.61 -12.42 -8.17
CA GLN A 67 23.59 -12.66 -7.13
C GLN A 67 22.95 -12.62 -5.74
N ALA A 68 22.01 -11.71 -5.50
CA ALA A 68 21.25 -11.65 -4.24
C ALA A 68 20.42 -12.93 -4.00
N LEU A 69 19.89 -13.54 -5.06
CA LEU A 69 19.18 -14.82 -4.95
C LEU A 69 20.10 -16.04 -4.75
N SER A 70 21.37 -15.93 -5.17
CA SER A 70 22.36 -17.01 -5.07
C SER A 70 23.22 -16.90 -3.81
N THR A 71 23.31 -15.69 -3.24
CA THR A 71 23.98 -15.44 -1.98
C THR A 71 23.05 -15.89 -0.87
N LYS A 72 23.45 -16.90 -0.12
CA LYS A 72 22.75 -17.26 1.12
C LYS A 72 22.98 -16.13 2.10
N ASP A 73 22.04 -15.20 2.20
CA ASP A 73 22.12 -14.11 3.16
C ASP A 73 22.24 -14.72 4.57
N GLU A 74 23.33 -14.40 5.28
CA GLU A 74 23.33 -14.40 6.74
C GLU A 74 22.36 -13.29 7.15
N GLN A 75 21.07 -13.62 7.07
CA GLN A 75 19.96 -12.73 7.34
C GLN A 75 20.00 -12.39 8.82
N SER A 76 20.77 -11.38 9.18
CA SER A 76 20.62 -10.66 10.44
C SER A 76 19.35 -9.84 10.35
N ALA A 77 18.22 -10.55 10.38
CA ALA A 77 16.89 -9.99 10.43
C ALA A 77 16.66 -9.33 11.80
N THR A 78 17.26 -8.16 11.99
CA THR A 78 16.81 -7.21 13.00
C THR A 78 16.16 -6.03 12.29
N PHE A 79 15.11 -6.32 11.52
CA PHE A 79 14.11 -5.30 11.18
C PHE A 79 12.87 -5.54 12.05
N GLY A 80 12.98 -5.14 13.31
CA GLY A 80 11.86 -5.13 14.24
C GLY A 80 11.06 -3.85 14.07
N ILE A 81 10.04 -3.85 13.20
CA ILE A 81 8.92 -2.89 13.33
C ILE A 81 8.21 -3.23 14.64
N GLY A 82 8.57 -2.53 15.72
CA GLY A 82 8.00 -2.82 17.04
C GLY A 82 8.81 -2.35 18.25
N ALA A 83 9.91 -1.60 18.10
CA ALA A 83 10.61 -1.02 19.25
C ALA A 83 9.93 0.27 19.76
N GLY A 84 8.64 0.18 20.07
CA GLY A 84 7.93 1.18 20.86
C GLY A 84 8.35 1.02 22.33
N LYS A 85 9.37 1.77 22.75
CA LYS A 85 9.73 1.91 24.16
C LYS A 85 8.67 2.78 24.83
N ASN A 86 7.67 2.14 25.45
CA ASN A 86 6.74 2.82 26.34
C ASN A 86 7.55 3.38 27.54
N ARG A 87 7.65 4.71 27.62
CA ARG A 87 7.92 5.43 28.86
C ARG A 87 6.61 5.93 29.42
#